data_AF-A0A6S6RR95-F1
#
_entry.id   AF-A0A6S6RR95-F1
#
_cell.length_a   1.000
_cell.length_b   1.000
_cell.length_c   1.000
_cell.angle_alpha   90.00
_cell.angle_beta   90.00
_cell.angle_gamma   90.00
#
_symmetry.space_group_name_H-M   'P 1'
#
loop_
_entity.id
_entity.type
_entity.pdbx_description
1 polymer ?
#
loop_
_entity_poly.entity_id
_entity_poly.type
_entity_poly.pdbx_seq_one_letter_code
_entity_poly.pdbx_strand_id
1 'polypeptide(L)' 'MDIIILGVVMFTLIVLILTAMILFAKSKLVNTGDVKIEVNGDPEKSFAAPAGDKLLNMLSNQGIFVSSACGGGGSCG' A
#
# COMPACT_ATOMS: atom_id res chain seq x y z
N MET A 1 12.55 43.41 -9.40
CA MET A 1 11.52 42.34 -9.32
C MET A 1 12.05 41.03 -9.93
N ASP A 2 12.85 41.11 -11.01
CA ASP A 2 13.31 39.95 -11.78
C ASP A 2 14.14 38.94 -10.98
N ILE A 3 15.11 39.39 -10.17
CA ILE A 3 15.92 38.49 -9.32
C ILE A 3 15.09 37.74 -8.27
N ILE A 4 14.01 38.36 -7.78
CA ILE A 4 13.12 37.75 -6.78
C ILE A 4 12.25 36.69 -7.47
N ILE A 5 11.65 37.02 -8.61
CA ILE A 5 10.85 36.07 -9.40
C ILE A 5 11.71 34.88 -9.84
N LEU A 6 12.91 35.14 -10.36
CA LEU A 6 13.82 34.11 -10.83
C LEU A 6 14.33 33.22 -9.67
N GLY A 7 14.63 33.81 -8.51
CA GLY A 7 15.01 33.07 -7.31
C GLY A 7 13.90 32.18 -6.76
N VAL A 8 12.67 32.71 -6.69
CA VAL A 8 11.50 31.94 -6.25
C VAL A 8 11.22 30.79 -7.21
N VAL A 9 11.21 31.02 -8.53
CA VAL A 9 10.97 29.97 -9.52
C VAL A 9 12.03 28.87 -9.44
N MET A 10 13.32 29.24 -9.34
CA MET A 10 14.42 28.27 -9.23
C MET A 10 14.27 27.39 -7.99
N PHE A 11 14.02 28.01 -6.83
CA PHE A 11 13.88 27.28 -5.58
C PHE A 11 12.67 26.33 -5.61
N THR A 12 11.53 26.81 -6.11
CA THR A 12 10.31 26.02 -6.22
C THR A 12 10.50 24.81 -7.14
N LEU A 13 11.20 24.99 -8.27
CA LEU A 13 11.52 23.90 -9.19
C LEU A 13 12.39 22.83 -8.53
N ILE A 14 13.41 23.22 -7.77
CA ILE A 14 14.28 22.26 -7.08
C ILE A 14 13.46 21.41 -6.08
N VAL A 15 12.60 22.04 -5.30
CA VAL A 15 11.73 21.33 -4.33
C VAL A 15 10.75 20.40 -5.04
N LEU A 16 10.13 20.85 -6.14
CA LEU A 16 9.23 20.02 -6.94
C LEU A 16 9.95 18.81 -7.55
N ILE A 17 11.16 19.01 -8.08
CA ILE A 17 11.97 17.91 -8.64
C ILE A 17 12.32 16.90 -7.55
N LEU A 18 12.75 17.36 -6.37
CA LEU A 18 13.11 16.49 -5.27
C LEU A 18 11.90 15.68 -4.77
N THR A 19 10.76 16.33 -4.56
CA THR A 19 9.52 15.66 -4.12
C THR A 19 9.00 14.67 -5.15
N ALA A 20 9.06 15.00 -6.44
CA ALA A 20 8.70 14.09 -7.52
C ALA A 20 9.59 12.84 -7.54
N MET A 21 10.91 12.99 -7.36
CA MET A 21 11.84 11.86 -7.25
C MET A 21 11.52 10.96 -6.06
N ILE A 22 11.24 11.54 -4.89
CA ILE A 22 10.90 10.76 -3.68
C ILE A 22 9.60 9.97 -3.90
N LEU A 23 8.57 10.59 -4.48
CA LEU A 23 7.31 9.91 -4.76
C LEU A 23 7.46 8.80 -5.81
N PHE A 24 8.29 9.01 -6.83
CA PHE A 24 8.62 7.99 -7.82
C PHE A 24 9.38 6.81 -7.18
N ALA A 25 10.33 7.08 -6.29
CA ALA A 25 11.01 6.02 -5.54
C ALA A 25 10.01 5.25 -4.66
N LYS A 26 9.14 5.96 -3.91
CA LYS A 26 8.11 5.33 -3.06
C LYS A 26 7.18 4.41 -3.85
N SER A 27 6.77 4.79 -5.06
CA SER A 27 5.87 3.98 -5.88
C SER A 27 6.49 2.66 -6.36
N LYS A 28 7.82 2.55 -6.33
CA LYS A 28 8.56 1.32 -6.64
C LYS A 28 8.95 0.52 -5.38
N LEU A 29 9.25 1.21 -4.29
CA LEU A 29 9.72 0.58 -3.05
C LEU A 29 8.59 0.05 -2.16
N VAL A 30 7.37 0.57 -2.32
CA VAL A 30 6.20 0.10 -1.57
C VAL A 30 5.39 -0.86 -2.45
N ASN A 31 5.19 -2.07 -1.96
CA ASN A 31 4.37 -3.07 -2.63
C ASN A 31 2.89 -2.63 -2.60
N THR A 32 2.38 -2.14 -3.73
CA THR A 32 0.96 -1.79 -3.92
C THR A 32 0.22 -2.77 -4.84
N GLY A 33 0.89 -3.83 -5.29
CA GLY A 33 0.30 -4.83 -6.17
C GLY A 33 -0.52 -5.87 -5.42
N ASP A 34 -1.32 -6.62 -6.19
CA ASP A 34 -2.03 -7.78 -5.66
C ASP A 34 -1.02 -8.86 -5.23
N VAL A 35 -1.23 -9.39 -4.04
CA VAL A 35 -0.48 -10.52 -3.47
C VAL A 35 -1.30 -11.80 -3.61
N LYS A 36 -0.63 -12.89 -3.96
CA LYS A 36 -1.25 -14.22 -3.98
C LYS A 36 -1.28 -14.78 -2.56
N ILE A 37 -2.47 -15.08 -2.07
CA ILE A 37 -2.69 -15.74 -0.78
C ILE A 37 -3.01 -17.19 -1.05
N GLU A 38 -2.18 -18.08 -0.52
CA GLU A 38 -2.37 -19.53 -0.58
C GLU A 38 -2.92 -20.03 0.76
N VAL A 39 -4.04 -20.76 0.70
CA VAL A 39 -4.72 -21.27 1.89
C VAL A 39 -4.48 -22.77 2.00
N ASN A 40 -3.67 -23.19 2.98
CA ASN A 40 -3.41 -24.60 3.31
C ASN A 40 -2.97 -25.48 2.11
N GLY A 41 -2.28 -24.92 1.11
CA GLY A 41 -1.84 -25.67 -0.07
C GLY A 41 -2.98 -26.00 -1.05
N ASP A 42 -4.17 -25.45 -0.85
CA ASP A 42 -5.35 -25.68 -1.68
C ASP A 42 -5.43 -24.62 -2.80
N PRO A 43 -5.20 -25.00 -4.07
CA PRO A 43 -5.23 -24.05 -5.18
C PRO A 43 -6.62 -23.50 -5.46
N GLU A 44 -7.71 -24.21 -5.08
CA GLU A 44 -9.08 -23.73 -5.31
C GLU A 44 -9.48 -22.62 -4.34
N LYS A 45 -8.85 -22.57 -3.17
CA LYS A 45 -9.05 -21.53 -2.14
C LYS A 45 -8.01 -20.42 -2.20
N SER A 46 -7.06 -20.51 -3.12
CA SER A 46 -6.00 -19.52 -3.28
C SER A 46 -6.47 -18.38 -4.19
N PHE A 47 -6.27 -17.13 -3.77
CA PHE A 47 -6.77 -15.95 -4.48
C PHE A 47 -5.75 -14.82 -4.48
N ALA A 48 -5.89 -13.90 -5.44
CA ALA A 48 -5.16 -12.64 -5.45
C ALA A 48 -5.94 -11.58 -4.68
N ALA A 49 -5.26 -10.84 -3.82
CA ALA A 49 -5.85 -9.76 -3.04
C ALA A 49 -4.92 -8.55 -2.97
N PRO A 50 -5.45 -7.32 -2.90
CA PRO A 50 -4.63 -6.14 -2.79
C PRO A 50 -3.84 -6.14 -1.48
N ALA A 51 -2.54 -5.82 -1.56
CA ALA A 51 -1.71 -5.67 -0.38
C ALA A 51 -2.15 -4.44 0.45
N GLY A 52 -2.14 -4.58 1.78
CA GLY A 52 -2.37 -3.47 2.71
C GLY A 52 -3.63 -3.58 3.57
N ASP A 53 -4.56 -4.48 3.24
CA ASP A 53 -5.66 -4.82 4.14
C ASP A 53 -5.28 -5.98 5.09
N LYS A 54 -6.09 -6.18 6.12
CA LYS A 54 -5.92 -7.25 7.11
C LYS A 54 -6.22 -8.61 6.47
N LEU A 55 -5.34 -9.58 6.69
CA LEU A 55 -5.49 -10.95 6.19
C LEU A 55 -6.86 -11.57 6.54
N LEU A 56 -7.33 -11.38 7.79
CA LEU A 56 -8.60 -11.93 8.25
C LEU A 56 -9.83 -11.33 7.53
N ASN A 57 -9.75 -10.05 7.12
CA ASN A 57 -10.80 -9.45 6.28
C ASN A 57 -10.80 -10.07 4.89
N MET A 58 -9.62 -10.24 4.28
CA MET A 58 -9.48 -10.84 2.96
C MET A 58 -9.98 -12.29 2.91
N LEU A 59 -9.68 -13.09 3.94
CA LEU A 59 -10.23 -14.44 4.07
C LEU A 59 -11.75 -14.44 4.23
N SER A 60 -12.30 -13.55 5.07
CA SER A 60 -13.75 -13.44 5.27
C SER A 60 -14.49 -13.01 4.00
N ASN A 61 -13.90 -12.12 3.19
CA ASN A 61 -14.44 -11.71 1.89
C ASN A 61 -14.53 -12.86 0.88
N GLN A 62 -13.65 -13.86 1.00
CA GLN A 62 -13.68 -15.10 0.21
C GLN A 62 -14.50 -16.22 0.87
N GLY A 63 -15.29 -15.90 1.91
CA GLY A 63 -16.14 -16.86 2.61
C GLY A 63 -15.38 -17.78 3.58
N ILE A 64 -14.10 -17.52 3.83
CA ILE A 64 -13.27 -18.26 4.78
C ILE A 64 -13.31 -17.51 6.12
N PHE A 65 -14.28 -17.87 6.95
CA PHE A 65 -14.44 -17.26 8.27
C PHE A 65 -13.52 -17.93 9.28
N VAL A 66 -12.55 -17.16 9.78
CA VAL A 66 -11.75 -17.54 10.94
C VAL A 66 -12.40 -16.90 12.16
N SER A 67 -12.69 -17.70 13.19
CA SER A 67 -13.27 -17.23 14.45
C SER A 67 -12.37 -16.15 15.06
N SER A 68 -12.78 -14.89 14.93
CA SER A 68 -12.05 -13.73 15.49
C SER A 68 -13.03 -12.76 16.11
N ALA A 69 -13.02 -12.66 17.44
CA ALA A 69 -13.87 -11.73 18.17
C ALA A 69 -13.47 -10.25 17.95
N CYS A 70 -12.23 -10.00 17.55
CA CYS A 70 -11.64 -8.68 17.34
C CYS A 70 -11.63 -8.24 15.87
N GLY A 71 -12.22 -9.00 14.95
CA GLY A 71 -12.35 -8.62 13.54
C GLY A 71 -11.01 -8.25 12.88
N GLY A 72 -9.95 -9.02 13.15
CA GLY A 72 -8.62 -8.73 12.61
C GLY A 72 -7.89 -7.56 13.25
N GLY A 73 -8.28 -7.11 14.44
CA GLY A 73 -7.52 -6.14 15.24
C GLY A 73 -6.24 -6.67 15.87
N GLY A 74 -6.00 -7.99 15.86
CA GLY A 74 -4.85 -8.62 16.53
C GLY A 74 -4.90 -8.56 18.06
N SER A 75 -6.04 -8.17 18.63
CA SER A 75 -6.26 -8.01 20.07
C SER A 75 -7.05 -9.17 20.70
N CYS A 76 -7.45 -10.15 19.90
CA CYS A 76 -8.05 -11.40 20.31
C CYS A 76 -7.18 -12.55 19.80
N GLY A 77 -7.00 -13.58 20.63
CA GLY A 77 -6.34 -14.83 20.26
C GLY A 77 -7.29 -15.75 19.52
#